data_AF-A0AAE0NCE8-F1
#
_entry.id   AF-A0AAE0NCE8-F1
#
_cell.length_a   1.000
_cell.length_b   1.000
_cell.length_c   1.000
_cell.angle_alpha   90.00
_cell.angle_beta   90.00
_cell.angle_gamma   90.00
#
_symmetry.space_group_name_H-M   'P 1'
#
loop_
_entity.id
_entity.type
_entity.pdbx_description
1 polymer ?
#
loop_
_entity_poly.entity_id
_entity_poly.type
_entity_poly.pdbx_seq_one_letter_code
_entity_poly.pdbx_strand_id
1 'polypeptide(L)'
;MLEGEFHSMKELSQLAPPNFIPKPHGWGQLTTAVDNPKTYYSLCDFIEFNPQVDPDAVRLCEKLVALHKSSKSPTGMFGLHTKVLRGNIPLETVWPQTGPTKN
;
A
#
# COMPACT_ATOMS: atom_id res chain seq x y z
N MET A 1 11.55 -4.27 1.41
CA MET A 1 10.61 -3.58 2.33
C MET A 1 9.94 -2.41 1.64
N LEU A 2 10.66 -1.32 1.32
CA LEU A 2 10.04 -0.11 0.76
C LEU A 2 9.46 -0.27 -0.65
N GLU A 3 10.01 -1.17 -1.47
CA GLU A 3 9.43 -1.53 -2.78
C GLU A 3 7.99 -2.05 -2.64
N GLY A 4 7.80 -3.05 -1.78
CA GLY A 4 6.50 -3.64 -1.53
C GLY A 4 5.50 -2.61 -0.97
N GLU A 5 5.95 -1.74 -0.07
CA GLU A 5 5.15 -0.65 0.48
C GLU A 5 4.71 0.33 -0.63
N PHE A 6 5.65 0.76 -1.48
CA PHE A 6 5.38 1.67 -2.58
C PHE A 6 4.34 1.10 -3.55
N HIS A 7 4.52 -0.15 -3.98
CA HIS A 7 3.58 -0.79 -4.90
C HIS A 7 2.20 -0.99 -4.25
N SER A 8 2.15 -1.39 -2.98
CA SER A 8 0.90 -1.53 -2.24
C SER A 8 0.16 -0.19 -2.11
N MET A 9 0.85 0.85 -1.64
CA MET A 9 0.29 2.19 -1.54
C MET A 9 -0.13 2.73 -2.90
N LYS A 10 0.58 2.40 -3.98
CA LYS A 10 0.25 2.88 -5.32
C LYS A 10 -1.09 2.31 -5.78
N GLU A 11 -1.27 0.99 -5.68
CA GLU A 11 -2.53 0.32 -5.98
C GLU A 11 -3.67 0.87 -5.10
N LEU A 12 -3.43 1.02 -3.79
CA LEU A 12 -4.41 1.59 -2.86
C LEU A 12 -4.79 3.03 -3.22
N SER A 13 -3.82 3.90 -3.50
CA SER A 13 -4.06 5.31 -3.84
C SER A 13 -4.82 5.50 -5.16
N GLN A 14 -4.73 4.54 -6.08
CA GLN A 14 -5.45 4.55 -7.36
C GLN A 14 -6.92 4.11 -7.22
N LEU A 15 -7.20 3.21 -6.27
CA LEU A 15 -8.53 2.61 -6.08
C LEU A 15 -9.34 3.27 -4.96
N ALA A 16 -8.65 3.87 -3.99
CA ALA A 16 -9.27 4.46 -2.81
C ALA A 16 -10.07 5.72 -3.14
N PRO A 17 -11.12 6.01 -2.36
CA PRO A 17 -11.77 7.31 -2.40
C PRO A 17 -10.76 8.45 -2.16
N PRO A 18 -11.02 9.67 -2.70
CA PRO A 18 -10.14 10.81 -2.49
C PRO A 18 -9.80 11.06 -1.01
N ASN A 19 -8.56 11.47 -0.76
CA ASN A 19 -8.04 11.79 0.57
C ASN A 19 -8.24 10.65 1.59
N PHE A 20 -7.94 9.41 1.17
CA PHE A 20 -7.99 8.24 2.05
C PHE A 20 -6.62 7.60 2.26
N ILE A 21 -5.80 7.56 1.21
CA ILE A 21 -4.45 6.99 1.22
C ILE A 21 -3.48 8.07 0.70
N PRO A 22 -2.35 8.32 1.38
CA PRO A 22 -1.32 9.23 0.86
C PRO A 22 -0.81 8.72 -0.50
N LYS A 23 -0.67 9.59 -1.49
CA LYS A 23 -0.13 9.18 -2.79
C LYS A 23 1.37 8.90 -2.66
N PRO A 24 1.86 7.72 -3.06
CA PRO A 24 3.29 7.48 -3.15
C PRO A 24 3.86 8.14 -4.41
N HIS A 25 5.02 8.79 -4.25
CA HIS A 25 5.73 9.48 -5.33
C HIS A 25 6.97 8.72 -5.79
N GLY A 26 7.64 8.01 -4.89
CA GLY A 26 8.80 7.21 -5.27
C GLY A 26 9.38 6.39 -4.11
N TRP A 27 10.26 5.47 -4.47
CA TRP A 27 11.12 4.73 -3.55
C TRP A 27 12.44 4.42 -4.26
N GLY A 28 13.49 4.11 -3.49
CA GLY A 28 14.76 3.73 -4.08
C GLY A 28 15.88 3.54 -3.06
N GLN A 29 17.04 3.13 -3.56
CA GLN A 29 18.28 3.09 -2.79
C GLN A 29 19.01 4.44 -2.96
N LEU A 30 19.51 5.00 -1.87
CA LEU A 30 20.39 6.18 -1.94
C LEU A 30 21.75 5.75 -2.49
N THR A 31 22.18 6.38 -3.57
CA THR A 31 23.49 6.12 -4.21
C THR A 31 24.64 6.84 -3.51
N THR A 32 24.32 7.85 -2.70
CA THR A 32 25.29 8.68 -1.96
C THR A 32 25.51 8.20 -0.52
N ALA A 33 24.74 7.21 -0.06
CA ALA A 33 24.90 6.64 1.28
C ALA A 33 26.07 5.65 1.29
N VAL A 34 26.71 5.47 2.46
CA VAL A 34 27.70 4.41 2.67
C VAL A 34 27.04 3.07 2.30
N ASP A 35 27.71 2.25 1.50
CA ASP A 35 27.17 0.97 0.99
C ASP A 35 26.76 0.00 2.10
N ASN A 36 27.24 0.22 3.33
CA ASN A 36 26.95 -0.60 4.48
C ASN A 36 26.62 0.27 5.73
N PRO A 37 25.36 0.33 6.18
CA PRO A 37 24.20 -0.36 5.62
C PRO A 37 23.65 0.34 4.37
N LYS A 38 23.20 -0.45 3.38
CA LYS A 38 22.41 0.07 2.25
C LYS A 38 21.23 0.86 2.78
N THR A 39 21.13 2.12 2.36
CA THR A 39 20.07 3.03 2.80
C THR A 39 19.05 3.22 1.69
N TYR A 40 17.78 3.18 2.06
CA TYR A 40 16.65 3.30 1.13
C TYR A 40 15.74 4.46 1.55
N TYR A 41 14.98 4.98 0.59
CA TYR A 41 14.01 6.05 0.83
C TYR A 41 12.63 5.67 0.28
N SER A 42 11.61 6.33 0.81
CA SER A 42 10.24 6.36 0.28
C SER A 42 9.73 7.79 0.36
N LEU A 43 9.03 8.23 -0.68
CA LEU A 43 8.44 9.56 -0.79
C LEU A 43 6.95 9.40 -1.05
N CYS A 44 6.13 10.11 -0.29
CA CYS A 44 4.68 10.15 -0.43
C CYS A 44 4.13 11.52 0.00
N ASP A 45 2.81 11.72 -0.17
CA ASP A 45 2.15 12.93 0.32
C ASP A 45 2.40 13.13 1.81
N PHE A 46 2.71 14.38 2.18
CA PHE A 46 2.66 14.82 3.56
C PHE A 46 1.20 15.13 3.92
N ILE A 47 0.69 14.46 4.95
CA ILE A 47 -0.66 14.68 5.46
C ILE A 47 -0.57 15.50 6.73
N GLU A 48 -1.14 16.70 6.72
CA GLU A 48 -1.26 17.50 7.93
C GLU A 48 -2.27 16.84 8.87
N PHE A 49 -1.76 16.37 10.01
CA PHE A 49 -2.59 15.75 11.03
C PHE A 49 -3.07 16.81 12.01
N ASN A 50 -4.39 16.96 12.14
CA ASN A 50 -4.99 17.83 13.15
C ASN A 50 -5.46 16.99 14.36
N PRO A 51 -4.75 17.03 15.50
CA PRO A 51 -5.10 16.25 16.68
C PRO A 51 -6.38 16.74 17.38
N GLN A 52 -6.92 17.89 17.00
CA GLN A 52 -8.16 18.45 17.56
C GLN A 52 -9.42 17.93 16.84
N VAL A 53 -9.25 17.19 15.75
CA VAL A 53 -10.36 16.60 15.00
C VAL A 53 -10.47 15.14 15.37
N ASP A 54 -11.57 14.76 16.01
CA ASP A 54 -11.84 13.37 16.33
C ASP A 54 -12.00 12.53 15.05
N PRO A 55 -11.46 11.30 15.02
CA PRO A 55 -11.61 10.42 13.88
C PRO A 55 -13.09 10.01 13.71
N ASP A 56 -13.62 10.22 12.51
CA ASP A 56 -14.96 9.77 12.15
C ASP A 56 -14.93 8.30 11.72
N ALA A 57 -15.35 7.41 12.62
CA ALA A 57 -15.38 5.97 12.40
C ALA A 57 -16.35 5.57 11.27
N VAL A 58 -17.50 6.25 11.13
CA VAL A 58 -18.49 5.93 10.10
C VAL A 58 -17.89 6.23 8.73
N ARG A 59 -17.32 7.42 8.57
CA ARG A 59 -16.67 7.84 7.33
C ARG A 59 -15.46 6.97 6.97
N LEU A 60 -14.69 6.52 7.97
CA LEU A 60 -13.60 5.56 7.76
C LEU A 60 -14.15 4.25 7.17
N CYS A 61 -15.19 3.67 7.79
CA CYS A 61 -15.81 2.43 7.33
C CYS A 61 -16.41 2.57 5.92
N GLU A 62 -17.08 3.68 5.62
CA GLU A 62 -17.63 3.95 4.28
C GLU A 62 -16.54 3.93 3.21
N LYS A 63 -15.42 4.63 3.45
CA LYS A 63 -14.30 4.66 2.50
C LYS A 63 -13.64 3.28 2.34
N LEU A 64 -13.49 2.53 3.43
CA LEU A 64 -12.94 1.18 3.40
C LEU A 64 -13.84 0.20 2.62
N VAL A 65 -15.16 0.26 2.83
CA VAL A 65 -16.12 -0.55 2.08
C VAL A 65 -16.10 -0.18 0.60
N ALA A 66 -16.05 1.11 0.26
CA ALA A 66 -15.95 1.56 -1.12
C ALA A 66 -14.69 1.02 -1.81
N LEU A 67 -13.53 1.09 -1.14
CA LEU A 67 -12.27 0.53 -1.63
C LEU A 67 -12.37 -0.99 -1.87
N HIS A 68 -12.92 -1.74 -0.91
CA HIS A 68 -13.06 -3.20 -1.07
C HIS A 68 -14.00 -3.58 -2.22
N LYS A 69 -15.10 -2.83 -2.42
CA LYS A 69 -16.05 -3.06 -3.52
C LYS A 69 -15.49 -2.68 -4.89
N SER A 70 -14.60 -1.68 -4.96
CA SER A 70 -14.00 -1.23 -6.22
C SER A 70 -12.79 -2.07 -6.64
N SER A 71 -12.10 -2.69 -5.68
CA SER A 71 -10.90 -3.49 -5.90
C SER A 71 -11.19 -4.73 -6.76
N LYS A 72 -10.52 -4.84 -7.92
CA LYS A 72 -10.52 -6.03 -8.77
C LYS A 72 -9.11 -6.60 -8.89
N SER A 73 -8.97 -7.92 -8.76
CA SER A 73 -7.68 -8.55 -9.02
C SER A 73 -7.40 -8.54 -10.53
N PRO A 74 -6.21 -8.11 -10.98
CA PRO A 74 -5.86 -8.16 -12.40
C PRO A 74 -5.79 -9.59 -12.95
N THR A 75 -5.68 -10.58 -12.06
CA THR A 75 -5.60 -12.00 -12.41
C THR A 75 -6.78 -12.83 -11.93
N GLY A 76 -7.73 -12.20 -11.22
CA GLY A 76 -8.82 -12.92 -10.55
C GLY A 76 -8.38 -13.75 -9.33
N MET A 77 -7.12 -13.68 -8.92
CA MET A 77 -6.57 -14.43 -7.77
C MET A 77 -6.22 -13.50 -6.59
N PHE A 78 -6.18 -14.04 -5.37
CA PHE A 78 -5.77 -13.28 -4.17
C PHE A 78 -4.29 -13.00 -4.14
N GLY A 79 -3.90 -11.74 -3.92
CA GLY A 79 -2.53 -11.35 -4.19
C GLY A 79 -2.02 -9.93 -4.35
N LEU A 80 -0.68 -9.74 -4.38
CA LEU A 80 0.03 -8.60 -5.01
C LEU A 80 1.38 -8.92 -5.73
N HIS A 81 1.61 -8.40 -6.95
CA HIS A 81 2.72 -8.77 -7.87
C HIS A 81 4.15 -8.60 -7.32
N THR A 82 4.29 -8.01 -6.14
CA THR A 82 5.55 -7.85 -5.43
C THR A 82 5.43 -8.38 -4.01
N LYS A 83 6.57 -8.76 -3.42
CA LYS A 83 6.61 -9.24 -2.04
C LYS A 83 6.51 -8.06 -1.07
N VAL A 84 5.45 -8.05 -0.28
CA VAL A 84 5.24 -7.04 0.76
C VAL A 84 5.69 -7.57 2.12
N LEU A 85 5.90 -6.65 3.06
CA LEU A 85 6.22 -7.00 4.44
C LEU A 85 5.14 -6.42 5.36
N ARG A 86 4.83 -7.14 6.43
CA ARG A 86 4.11 -6.64 7.60
C ARG A 86 5.13 -6.32 8.68
N GLY A 87 5.52 -5.06 8.80
CA GLY A 87 6.69 -4.68 9.59
C GLY A 87 7.95 -5.31 8.99
N ASN A 88 8.61 -6.20 9.72
CA ASN A 88 9.77 -6.95 9.25
C ASN A 88 9.44 -8.36 8.72
N ILE A 89 8.17 -8.77 8.73
CA ILE A 89 7.75 -10.13 8.35
C ILE A 89 7.33 -10.15 6.88
N PRO A 90 7.98 -10.92 6.00
CA PRO A 90 7.52 -11.08 4.62
C PRO A 90 6.15 -11.75 4.57
N LEU A 91 5.25 -11.23 3.72
CA LEU A 91 3.98 -11.88 3.42
C LEU A 91 4.11 -12.76 2.18
N GLU A 92 3.29 -13.81 2.12
CA GLU A 92 3.15 -14.63 0.91
C GLU A 92 2.18 -13.93 -0.04
N THR A 93 2.68 -13.57 -1.21
CA THR A 93 1.96 -12.77 -2.21
C THR A 93 2.17 -13.32 -3.60
N VAL A 94 2.32 -14.61 -3.80
CA VAL A 94 2.31 -15.20 -5.15
C VAL A 94 0.89 -15.56 -5.55
N TRP A 95 0.52 -15.40 -6.85
CA TRP A 95 -0.75 -15.91 -7.38
C TRP A 95 -0.72 -17.42 -7.37
N PRO A 96 -1.57 -18.06 -6.56
CA PRO A 96 -1.65 -19.49 -6.64
C PRO A 96 -2.27 -19.84 -8.00
N GLN A 97 -1.75 -20.89 -8.63
CA GLN A 97 -2.27 -21.38 -9.90
C GLN A 97 -3.65 -22.02 -9.75
N THR A 98 -3.97 -22.50 -8.54
CA THR A 98 -5.25 -23.07 -8.15
C THR A 98 -5.64 -22.54 -6.76
N GLY A 99 -6.90 -22.19 -6.55
CA GLY A 99 -7.34 -21.65 -5.26
C GLY A 99 -8.56 -20.73 -5.37
N PRO A 100 -8.95 -20.10 -4.25
CA PRO A 100 -10.07 -19.17 -4.24
C PRO A 100 -9.76 -17.96 -5.12
N THR A 101 -10.77 -17.52 -5.88
CA THR A 101 -10.70 -16.36 -6.76
C THR A 101 -11.16 -15.09 -6.03
N LYS A 102 -10.61 -13.94 -6.41
CA LYS A 102 -10.99 -12.61 -5.95
C LYS A 102 -11.70 -11.88 -7.11
N ASN A 103 -13.03 -11.92 -7.08
CA ASN A 103 -13.91 -11.23 -8.04
C ASN A 103 -14.45 -9.92 -7.46
#